data_AF-A0A964VUE9-F1
#
_entry.id   AF-A0A964VUE9-F1
#
_cell.length_a   1.000
_cell.length_b   1.000
_cell.length_c   1.000
_cell.angle_alpha   90.00
_cell.angle_beta   90.00
_cell.angle_gamma   90.00
#
_symmetry.space_group_name_H-M   'P 1'
#
loop_
_entity.id
_entity.type
_entity.pdbx_description
1 polymer ?
#
loop_
_entity_poly.entity_id
_entity_poly.type
_entity_poly.pdbx_seq_one_letter_code
_entity_poly.pdbx_strand_id
1 'polypeptide(L)'
;MKLIRRLHLFLGVFFTPLLVFFVATGWYQTINPERLKTAGDAETLLQKFRVVHTDQVYPGDREFSRPSSPKLFQGLIVAMSAAVLISTALGVFLAFKTVRGTGWVLFWLLAGLAVPVVLLWAGRRG
;
A
#
# COMPACT_ATOMS: atom_id res chain seq x y z
N MET A 1 23.02 -14.47 5.67
CA MET A 1 21.87 -15.25 5.17
C MET A 1 20.82 -15.62 6.23
N LYS A 2 21.18 -16.25 7.37
CA LYS A 2 20.18 -16.69 8.38
C LYS A 2 19.40 -15.52 9.02
N LEU A 3 20.07 -14.40 9.31
CA LEU A 3 19.43 -13.20 9.90
C LEU A 3 18.43 -12.55 8.93
N ILE A 4 18.81 -12.33 7.68
CA ILE A 4 17.95 -11.72 6.65
C ILE A 4 16.64 -12.49 6.51
N ARG A 5 16.69 -13.83 6.46
CA ARG A 5 15.46 -14.63 6.40
C ARG A 5 14.58 -14.50 7.63
N ARG A 6 15.18 -14.42 8.83
CA ARG A 6 14.43 -14.22 10.08
C ARG A 6 13.77 -12.85 10.10
N LEU A 7 14.49 -11.80 9.71
CA LEU A 7 13.94 -10.45 9.60
C LEU A 7 12.83 -10.39 8.55
N HIS A 8 13.04 -10.96 7.37
CA HIS A 8 12.02 -11.00 6.32
C HIS A 8 10.74 -11.72 6.78
N LEU A 9 10.88 -12.87 7.46
CA LEU A 9 9.75 -13.59 8.05
C LEU A 9 9.01 -12.73 9.09
N PHE A 10 9.75 -12.13 10.01
CA PHE A 10 9.16 -11.28 11.06
C PHE A 10 8.44 -10.06 10.46
N LEU A 11 9.13 -9.29 9.62
CA LEU A 11 8.57 -8.10 8.97
C LEU A 11 7.36 -8.46 8.10
N GLY A 12 7.46 -9.55 7.34
CA GLY A 12 6.35 -10.04 6.51
C GLY A 12 5.12 -10.36 7.34
N VAL A 13 5.25 -11.20 8.38
CA VAL A 13 4.10 -11.59 9.22
C VAL A 13 3.53 -10.39 9.98
N PHE A 14 4.39 -9.57 10.60
CA PHE A 14 3.94 -8.42 11.38
C PHE A 14 3.23 -7.36 10.53
N PHE A 15 3.76 -7.00 9.36
CA PHE A 15 3.16 -5.96 8.52
C PHE A 15 2.07 -6.47 7.58
N THR A 16 1.87 -7.79 7.43
CA THR A 16 0.84 -8.35 6.53
C THR A 16 -0.55 -7.73 6.73
N PRO A 17 -1.12 -7.65 7.95
CA PRO A 17 -2.47 -7.12 8.14
C PRO A 17 -2.62 -5.70 7.59
N LEU A 18 -1.62 -4.85 7.84
CA LEU A 18 -1.58 -3.48 7.33
C LEU A 18 -1.37 -3.42 5.82
N LEU A 19 -0.45 -4.22 5.27
CA LEU A 19 -0.21 -4.28 3.83
C LEU A 19 -1.48 -4.70 3.09
N VAL A 20 -2.18 -5.72 3.59
CA VAL A 20 -3.46 -6.15 3.02
C VAL A 20 -4.48 -5.02 3.10
N PHE A 21 -4.65 -4.38 4.25
CA PHE A 21 -5.57 -3.26 4.42
C PHE A 21 -5.26 -2.10 3.45
N PHE A 22 -4.03 -1.56 3.50
CA PHE A 22 -3.64 -0.40 2.69
C PHE A 22 -3.64 -0.68 1.20
N VAL A 23 -3.20 -1.85 0.76
CA VAL A 23 -3.26 -2.21 -0.67
C VAL A 23 -4.71 -2.37 -1.11
N ALA A 24 -5.54 -3.06 -0.32
CA ALA A 24 -6.96 -3.30 -0.66
C ALA A 24 -7.82 -2.03 -0.63
N THR A 25 -7.53 -1.05 0.24
CA THR A 25 -8.23 0.24 0.22
C THR A 25 -7.61 1.21 -0.78
N GLY A 26 -6.28 1.18 -0.94
CA GLY A 26 -5.54 2.13 -1.78
C GLY A 26 -5.79 1.95 -3.27
N TRP A 27 -5.88 0.71 -3.77
CA TRP A 27 -6.22 0.49 -5.18
C TRP A 27 -7.64 0.98 -5.49
N TYR A 28 -8.60 0.79 -4.56
CA TYR A 28 -9.97 1.28 -4.71
C TYR A 28 -10.03 2.81 -4.76
N GLN A 29 -9.28 3.50 -3.90
CA GLN A 29 -9.15 4.97 -3.91
C GLN A 29 -8.48 5.48 -5.19
N THR A 30 -7.51 4.72 -5.71
CA THR A 30 -6.84 5.04 -6.98
C THR A 30 -7.84 5.00 -8.14
N ILE A 31 -8.68 3.97 -8.25
CA ILE A 31 -9.65 3.87 -9.35
C ILE A 31 -10.89 4.76 -9.16
N ASN A 32 -11.18 5.20 -7.93
CA ASN A 32 -12.28 6.13 -7.60
C ASN A 32 -11.75 7.42 -6.94
N PRO A 33 -11.05 8.29 -7.69
CA PRO A 33 -10.51 9.52 -7.12
C PRO A 33 -11.62 10.53 -6.82
N GLU A 34 -11.84 10.85 -5.54
CA GLU A 34 -12.59 12.06 -5.14
C GLU A 34 -11.71 13.29 -5.37
N ARG A 35 -11.82 13.86 -6.57
CA ARG A 35 -10.98 14.98 -7.00
C ARG A 35 -11.48 16.30 -6.39
N LEU A 36 -10.70 16.88 -5.49
CA LEU A 36 -10.93 18.23 -4.94
C LEU A 36 -9.67 19.09 -5.08
N LYS A 37 -9.14 19.36 -6.30
CA LYS A 37 -8.01 20.31 -6.47
C LYS A 37 -8.00 21.08 -7.79
N THR A 38 -7.67 22.37 -7.66
CA THR A 38 -7.60 23.43 -8.69
C THR A 38 -6.25 23.44 -9.42
N ALA A 39 -6.20 24.09 -10.58
CA ALA A 39 -5.05 24.17 -11.49
C ALA A 39 -3.83 24.90 -10.89
N GLY A 40 -2.81 24.16 -10.42
CA GLY A 40 -1.53 24.76 -10.01
C GLY A 40 -0.47 23.85 -9.36
N ASP A 41 -0.65 22.53 -9.28
CA ASP A 41 -0.06 21.76 -8.17
C ASP A 41 1.31 21.08 -8.39
N ALA A 42 2.02 21.28 -9.52
CA ALA A 42 3.34 20.62 -9.70
C ALA A 42 4.39 21.38 -10.51
N GLU A 43 5.07 22.33 -9.88
CA GLU A 43 6.25 22.99 -10.43
C GLU A 43 7.54 22.19 -10.19
N THR A 44 7.63 21.45 -9.08
CA THR A 44 8.83 20.70 -8.66
C THR A 44 8.75 19.19 -8.98
N LEU A 45 9.90 18.52 -9.13
CA LEU A 45 9.96 17.06 -9.37
C LEU A 45 9.24 16.25 -8.29
N LEU A 46 9.36 16.64 -7.02
CA LEU A 46 8.67 15.97 -5.91
C LEU A 46 7.15 16.13 -6.01
N GLN A 47 6.67 17.31 -6.40
CA GLN A 47 5.24 17.52 -6.66
C GLN A 47 4.78 16.69 -7.86
N LYS A 48 5.58 16.55 -8.92
CA LYS A 48 5.23 15.68 -10.06
C LYS A 48 5.07 14.21 -9.64
N PHE A 49 5.95 13.69 -8.80
CA PHE A 49 5.79 12.33 -8.24
C PHE A 49 4.54 12.19 -7.37
N ARG A 50 4.19 13.22 -6.60
CA ARG A 50 2.96 13.25 -5.78
C ARG A 50 1.70 13.29 -6.65
N VAL A 51 1.68 14.12 -7.69
CA VAL A 51 0.56 14.27 -8.63
C VAL A 51 0.33 12.97 -9.40
N VAL A 52 1.37 12.27 -9.85
CA VAL A 52 1.21 10.96 -10.50
C VAL A 52 0.49 9.95 -9.58
N HIS A 53 0.70 10.02 -8.27
CA HIS A 53 0.01 9.13 -7.32
C HIS A 53 -1.43 9.56 -6.97
N THR A 54 -1.81 10.80 -7.27
CA THR A 54 -3.14 11.35 -6.91
C THR A 54 -4.03 11.55 -8.13
N ASP A 55 -3.50 12.16 -9.19
CA ASP A 55 -4.20 12.40 -10.46
C ASP A 55 -3.94 11.31 -11.51
N GLN A 56 -2.93 10.43 -11.32
CA GLN A 56 -2.61 9.31 -12.23
C GLN A 56 -2.33 9.71 -13.67
N VAL A 57 -1.95 10.97 -13.84
CA VAL A 57 -1.64 11.60 -15.11
C VAL A 57 -0.30 12.30 -14.99
N TYR A 58 0.47 12.28 -16.08
CA TYR A 58 1.74 12.98 -16.13
C TYR A 58 1.50 14.49 -16.27
N PRO A 59 1.97 15.33 -15.33
CA PRO A 59 1.74 16.77 -15.39
C PRO A 59 2.60 17.41 -16.51
N GLY A 60 1.96 18.16 -17.40
CA GLY A 60 2.64 18.92 -18.45
C GLY A 60 1.76 19.98 -19.10
N ASP A 61 2.36 20.96 -19.76
CA ASP A 61 1.67 22.14 -20.31
C ASP A 61 0.57 21.78 -21.33
N ARG A 62 0.73 20.63 -22.01
CA ARG A 62 -0.23 20.11 -23.00
C ARG A 62 -1.46 19.45 -22.39
N GLU A 63 -1.41 19.12 -21.11
CA GLU A 63 -2.48 18.43 -20.38
C GLU A 63 -3.74 19.32 -20.24
N PHE A 64 -3.56 20.64 -20.22
CA PHE A 64 -4.65 21.62 -20.26
C PHE A 64 -5.45 21.59 -21.58
N SER A 65 -4.77 21.28 -22.70
CA SER A 65 -5.38 21.32 -24.04
C SER A 65 -5.80 19.94 -24.54
N ARG A 66 -5.19 18.86 -24.04
CA ARG A 66 -5.51 17.47 -24.36
C ARG A 66 -5.35 16.61 -23.10
N PRO A 67 -6.42 16.39 -22.34
CA PRO A 67 -6.34 15.58 -21.14
C PRO A 67 -5.97 14.13 -21.47
N SER A 68 -4.96 13.62 -20.79
CA SER A 68 -4.48 12.24 -20.85
C SER A 68 -5.41 11.32 -20.06
N SER A 69 -5.54 10.08 -20.53
CA SER A 69 -6.38 9.06 -19.88
C SER A 69 -5.57 8.27 -18.83
N PRO A 70 -6.02 8.19 -17.55
CA PRO A 70 -5.33 7.43 -16.52
C PRO A 70 -5.54 5.91 -16.62
N LYS A 71 -6.39 5.43 -17.53
CA LYS A 71 -6.87 4.02 -17.56
C LYS A 71 -5.74 2.98 -17.65
N LEU A 72 -4.70 3.25 -18.43
CA LEU A 72 -3.56 2.32 -18.55
C LEU A 72 -2.79 2.21 -17.24
N PHE A 73 -2.57 3.33 -16.58
CA PHE A 73 -1.87 3.38 -15.29
C PHE A 73 -2.73 2.76 -14.17
N GLN A 74 -4.05 2.98 -14.19
CA GLN A 74 -5.00 2.30 -13.31
C GLN A 74 -4.94 0.77 -13.46
N GLY A 75 -4.91 0.27 -14.70
CA GLY A 75 -4.75 -1.16 -14.98
C GLY A 75 -3.47 -1.73 -14.39
N LEU A 76 -2.34 -1.00 -14.51
CA LEU A 76 -1.08 -1.36 -13.87
C LEU A 76 -1.20 -1.41 -12.34
N ILE A 77 -1.83 -0.40 -11.71
CA ILE A 77 -2.01 -0.37 -10.25
C ILE A 77 -2.86 -1.54 -9.77
N VAL A 78 -3.93 -1.90 -10.48
CA VAL A 78 -4.75 -3.08 -10.14
C VAL A 78 -3.91 -4.34 -10.22
N ALA A 79 -3.14 -4.53 -11.30
CA ALA A 79 -2.27 -5.69 -11.46
C ALA A 79 -1.21 -5.77 -10.36
N MET A 80 -0.54 -4.66 -10.04
CA MET A 80 0.45 -4.58 -8.96
C MET A 80 -0.16 -4.87 -7.59
N SER A 81 -1.34 -4.32 -7.32
CA SER A 81 -2.06 -4.53 -6.06
C SER A 81 -2.44 -6.00 -5.88
N ALA A 82 -2.96 -6.64 -6.93
CA ALA A 82 -3.24 -8.07 -6.94
C ALA A 82 -1.97 -8.91 -6.70
N ALA A 83 -0.87 -8.58 -7.40
CA ALA A 83 0.41 -9.29 -7.24
C ALA A 83 0.96 -9.20 -5.80
N VAL A 84 0.90 -8.00 -5.19
CA VAL A 84 1.34 -7.80 -3.80
C VAL A 84 0.45 -8.55 -2.82
N LEU A 85 -0.88 -8.53 -3.00
CA LEU A 85 -1.80 -9.29 -2.14
C LEU A 85 -1.53 -10.79 -2.21
N ILE A 86 -1.35 -11.34 -3.42
CA ILE A 86 -1.00 -12.75 -3.63
C ILE A 86 0.35 -13.07 -2.97
N SER A 87 1.37 -12.24 -3.20
CA SER A 87 2.70 -12.44 -2.62
C SER A 87 2.68 -12.40 -1.09
N THR A 88 1.90 -11.48 -0.50
CA THR A 88 1.72 -11.35 0.94
C THR A 88 1.01 -12.57 1.52
N ALA A 89 -0.05 -13.05 0.86
CA ALA A 89 -0.77 -14.25 1.26
C ALA A 89 0.13 -15.50 1.22
N LEU A 90 0.93 -15.65 0.15
CA LEU A 90 1.93 -16.70 0.05
C LEU A 90 2.99 -16.60 1.16
N GLY A 91 3.45 -15.39 1.48
CA GLY A 91 4.40 -15.14 2.58
C GLY A 91 3.87 -15.63 3.93
N VAL A 92 2.60 -15.33 4.24
CA VAL A 92 1.94 -15.83 5.46
C VAL A 92 1.76 -17.35 5.44
N PHE A 93 1.31 -17.91 4.31
CA PHE A 93 1.19 -19.36 4.15
C PHE A 93 2.52 -20.08 4.42
N LEU A 94 3.61 -19.55 3.86
CA LEU A 94 4.96 -20.08 4.08
C LEU A 94 5.42 -19.89 5.52
N ALA A 95 5.04 -18.80 6.19
CA ALA A 95 5.36 -18.57 7.60
C ALA A 95 4.77 -19.68 8.49
N PHE A 96 3.49 -20.03 8.28
CA PHE A 96 2.83 -21.12 9.00
C PHE A 96 3.47 -22.48 8.74
N LYS A 97 3.97 -22.72 7.51
CA LYS A 97 4.64 -23.97 7.16
C LYS A 97 6.06 -24.08 7.69
N THR A 98 6.75 -22.96 7.89
CA THR A 98 8.19 -22.93 8.20
C THR A 98 8.48 -22.81 9.70
N VAL A 99 7.63 -22.12 10.47
CA VAL A 99 7.84 -21.89 11.91
C VAL A 99 7.35 -23.08 12.73
N ARG A 100 8.20 -23.61 13.62
CA ARG A 100 7.79 -24.59 14.64
C ARG A 100 6.95 -23.88 15.71
N GLY A 101 5.66 -23.71 15.44
CA GLY A 101 4.69 -23.16 16.40
C GLY A 101 3.78 -22.11 15.76
N THR A 102 2.60 -22.54 15.33
CA THR A 102 1.53 -21.70 14.75
C THR A 102 1.18 -20.49 15.63
N GLY A 103 1.28 -20.64 16.95
CA GLY A 103 0.99 -19.57 17.92
C GLY A 103 1.87 -18.33 17.76
N TRP A 104 3.14 -18.48 17.38
CA TRP A 104 4.02 -17.33 17.15
C TRP A 104 3.64 -16.53 15.91
N VAL A 105 3.23 -17.21 14.84
CA VAL A 105 2.77 -16.55 13.62
C VAL A 105 1.47 -15.80 13.89
N LEU A 106 0.52 -16.43 14.59
CA LEU A 106 -0.73 -15.79 15.00
C LEU A 106 -0.49 -14.58 15.91
N PHE A 107 0.39 -14.70 16.91
CA PHE A 107 0.74 -13.59 17.79
C PHE A 107 1.22 -12.37 17.01
N TRP A 108 2.14 -12.54 16.06
CA TRP A 108 2.67 -11.42 15.28
C TRP A 108 1.66 -10.86 14.27
N LEU A 109 0.77 -11.67 13.69
CA LEU A 109 -0.36 -11.18 12.89
C LEU A 109 -1.31 -10.33 13.73
N LEU A 110 -1.66 -10.80 14.93
CA LEU A 110 -2.53 -10.05 15.84
C LEU A 110 -1.86 -8.77 16.33
N ALA A 111 -0.56 -8.81 16.66
CA ALA A 111 0.21 -7.63 17.02
C ALA A 111 0.26 -6.61 15.87
N GLY A 112 0.45 -7.08 14.64
CA GLY A 112 0.43 -6.26 13.42
C GLY A 112 -0.88 -5.53 13.18
N LEU A 113 -2.00 -6.12 13.62
CA LEU A 113 -3.32 -5.48 13.60
C LEU A 113 -3.55 -4.58 14.82
N ALA A 114 -3.11 -5.00 16.00
CA ALA A 114 -3.35 -4.29 17.25
C ALA A 114 -2.56 -2.99 17.36
N VAL A 115 -1.28 -2.98 16.98
CA VAL A 115 -0.40 -1.80 17.05
C VAL A 115 -1.00 -0.58 16.34
N PRO A 116 -1.41 -0.61 15.06
CA PRO A 116 -2.00 0.56 14.40
C PRO A 116 -3.31 0.99 15.07
N VAL A 117 -4.15 0.06 15.54
CA VAL A 117 -5.39 0.39 16.25
C VAL A 117 -5.10 1.12 17.57
N VAL A 118 -4.12 0.65 18.35
CA VAL A 118 -3.69 1.29 19.58
C VAL A 118 -3.08 2.67 19.30
N LEU A 119 -2.26 2.81 18.25
CA LEU A 119 -1.70 4.10 17.85
C LEU A 119 -2.78 5.11 17.45
N LEU A 120 -3.78 4.68 16.68
CA LEU A 120 -4.93 5.51 16.32
C LEU A 120 -5.75 5.90 17.56
N TRP A 121 -5.96 4.96 18.47
CA TRP A 121 -6.67 5.21 19.73
C TRP A 121 -5.91 6.19 20.64
N ALA A 122 -4.60 6.02 20.80
CA ALA A 122 -3.75 6.93 21.58
C ALA A 122 -3.64 8.33 20.95
N GLY A 123 -3.69 8.39 19.61
CA GLY A 123 -3.74 9.65 18.86
C GLY A 123 -5.08 10.39 18.99
N ARG A 124 -6.13 9.73 19.50
CA ARG A 124 -7.47 10.30 19.74
C ARG A 124 -7.49 11.19 20.99
N ARG A 125 -6.62 12.20 21.03
CA ARG A 125 -6.79 13.30 21.99
C ARG A 125 -8.11 14.01 21.67
N GLY A 126 -8.93 14.19 22.70
CA GLY A 126 -10.22 14.89 22.64
C GLY A 126 -10.10 16.33 22.22
#